data_AF-A0A4U9DH25-F1
#
_entry.id   AF-A0A4U9DH25-F1
#
_cell.length_a   1.000
_cell.length_b   1.000
_cell.length_c   1.000
_cell.angle_alpha   90.00
_cell.angle_beta   90.00
_cell.angle_gamma   90.00
#
_symmetry.space_group_name_H-M   'P 1'
#
loop_
_entity.id
_entity.type
_entity.pdbx_description
1 polymer ?
#
loop_
_entity_poly.entity_id
_entity_poly.type
_entity_poly.pdbx_seq_one_letter_code
_entity_poly.pdbx_strand_id
1 'polypeptide(L)' 'MFRHAVSGKLLCRLDAKLTRDDWMLLHGLLSLVYRAGMSTGSEQRAAEIRDALGYTAENEQKKV' A
#
# COMPACT_ATOMS: atom_id res chain seq x y z
N MET A 1 -11.90 -4.30 -0.92
CA MET A 1 -11.49 -3.17 -0.05
C MET A 1 -10.01 -3.30 0.22
N PHE A 2 -9.23 -2.24 0.03
CA PHE A 2 -7.81 -2.21 0.33
C PHE A 2 -7.59 -1.55 1.68
N ARG A 3 -6.97 -2.30 2.61
CA ARG A 3 -6.67 -1.83 3.96
C ARG A 3 -5.17 -1.81 4.17
N HIS A 4 -4.70 -0.85 4.95
CA HIS A 4 -3.34 -0.84 5.42
C HIS A 4 -3.10 -2.05 6.33
N ALA A 5 -2.05 -2.82 6.07
CA ALA A 5 -1.81 -4.10 6.75
C ALA A 5 -1.57 -3.95 8.26
N VAL A 6 -0.99 -2.83 8.71
CA VAL A 6 -0.63 -2.61 10.13
C VAL A 6 -1.71 -1.86 10.90
N SER A 7 -2.24 -0.76 10.33
CA SER A 7 -3.21 0.11 11.01
C SER A 7 -4.66 -0.28 10.76
N GLY A 8 -4.93 -1.18 9.80
CA GLY A 8 -6.29 -1.54 9.38
C GLY A 8 -7.06 -0.43 8.65
N LYS A 9 -6.46 0.77 8.51
CA LYS A 9 -7.07 1.94 7.86
C LYS A 9 -7.52 1.58 6.45
N LEU A 10 -8.76 1.90 6.12
CA LEU A 10 -9.30 1.71 4.77
C LEU A 10 -8.65 2.75 3.85
N LEU A 11 -7.86 2.28 2.88
CA LEU A 11 -7.17 3.13 1.90
C LEU A 11 -8.03 3.35 0.66
N CYS A 12 -8.74 2.32 0.23
CA CYS A 12 -9.62 2.41 -0.93
C CYS A 12 -10.77 1.40 -0.83
N ARG A 13 -11.99 1.89 -1.09
CA ARG A 13 -13.16 1.05 -1.36
C ARG A 13 -13.37 1.02 -2.86
N LEU A 14 -13.16 -0.14 -3.47
CA LEU A 14 -13.63 -0.37 -4.83
C LEU A 14 -15.15 -0.56 -4.73
N ASP A 15 -15.92 0.37 -5.28
CA ASP A 15 -17.39 0.28 -5.33
C ASP A 15 -17.87 -0.58 -6.50
N ALA A 16 -17.22 -1.74 -6.66
CA ALA A 16 -17.51 -2.72 -7.69
C ALA A 16 -17.39 -4.13 -7.10
N LYS A 17 -18.33 -5.00 -7.45
CA LYS A 17 -18.21 -6.44 -7.19
C LYS A 17 -17.32 -7.03 -8.27
N LEU A 18 -16.11 -7.42 -7.88
CA LEU A 18 -15.19 -8.13 -8.75
C LEU A 18 -15.52 -9.62 -8.73
N THR A 19 -15.40 -10.27 -9.89
CA THR A 19 -15.29 -11.72 -9.92
C THR A 19 -13.98 -12.16 -9.26
N ARG A 20 -13.84 -13.45 -8.95
CA ARG A 20 -12.60 -13.98 -8.38
C ARG A 20 -11.40 -13.69 -9.29
N ASP A 21 -11.59 -13.82 -10.60
CA ASP A 21 -10.52 -13.66 -11.58
C ASP A 21 -10.13 -12.18 -11.71
N ASP A 22 -11.10 -11.27 -11.77
CA ASP A 22 -10.85 -9.82 -11.79
C ASP A 22 -10.14 -9.36 -10.51
N TRP A 23 -10.51 -9.93 -9.37
CA TRP A 23 -9.84 -9.66 -8.09
C TRP A 23 -8.39 -10.12 -8.12
N MET A 24 -8.11 -11.31 -8.65
CA MET A 24 -6.73 -11.82 -8.79
C MET A 24 -5.89 -10.97 -9.75
N LEU A 25 -6.47 -10.53 -10.87
CA LEU A 25 -5.81 -9.65 -11.84
C LEU A 25 -5.47 -8.29 -11.21
N LEU A 26 -6.43 -7.67 -10.54
CA LEU A 26 -6.22 -6.41 -9.84
C LEU A 26 -5.15 -6.54 -8.75
N HIS A 27 -5.18 -7.63 -7.98
CA HIS A 27 -4.17 -7.92 -6.96
C HIS A 27 -2.77 -8.11 -7.59
N GLY A 28 -2.69 -8.78 -8.73
CA GLY A 28 -1.45 -8.95 -9.50
C GLY A 28 -0.87 -7.63 -9.97
N LEU A 29 -1.69 -6.75 -10.55
CA LEU A 29 -1.30 -5.42 -11.00
C LEU A 29 -0.78 -4.55 -9.84
N LEU A 30 -1.48 -4.54 -8.71
CA LEU A 30 -1.04 -3.78 -7.53
C LEU A 30 0.27 -4.33 -6.97
N SER A 31 0.42 -5.66 -6.94
CA SER A 31 1.67 -6.30 -6.49
C SER A 31 2.83 -5.97 -7.42
N LEU A 32 2.61 -5.93 -8.73
CA LEU A 32 3.60 -5.54 -9.73
C LEU A 32 4.07 -4.09 -9.52
N VAL A 33 3.12 -3.14 -9.41
CA VAL A 33 3.43 -1.72 -9.20
C VAL A 33 4.16 -1.51 -7.87
N TYR A 34 3.72 -2.18 -6.81
CA TYR A 34 4.40 -2.14 -5.51
C TYR A 34 5.85 -2.65 -5.62
N ARG A 35 6.07 -3.81 -6.23
CA ARG A 35 7.41 -4.40 -6.39
C ARG A 35 8.30 -3.57 -7.30
N ALA A 36 7.75 -2.99 -8.36
CA ALA A 36 8.49 -2.08 -9.22
C ALA A 36 8.91 -0.82 -8.46
N GLY A 37 8.00 -0.23 -7.66
CA GLY A 37 8.32 0.88 -6.76
C GLY A 37 9.43 0.54 -5.77
N MET A 38 9.36 -0.64 -5.15
CA MET A 38 10.40 -1.17 -4.26
C MET A 38 11.73 -1.39 -4.99
N SER A 39 11.73 -1.97 -6.19
CA SER A 39 12.95 -2.26 -6.95
C SER A 39 13.62 -1.02 -7.52
N THR A 40 12.84 0.01 -7.89
CA THR A 40 13.37 1.31 -8.31
C THR A 40 13.97 2.11 -7.16
N GLY A 41 13.87 1.62 -5.92
CA GLY A 41 14.71 2.09 -4.81
C GLY A 41 14.58 3.57 -4.46
N SER A 42 13.49 4.24 -4.84
CA SER A 42 13.29 5.62 -4.40
C SER A 42 12.73 5.61 -2.98
N GLU A 43 13.60 5.38 -2.00
CA GLU A 43 13.30 5.59 -0.58
C GLU A 43 12.64 6.96 -0.35
N GLN A 44 13.05 7.94 -1.15
CA GLN A 44 12.45 9.28 -1.21
C GLN A 44 11.00 9.26 -1.66
N ARG A 45 10.65 8.55 -2.75
CA ARG A 45 9.26 8.40 -3.19
C ARG A 45 8.43 7.56 -2.22
N ALA A 46 9.04 6.57 -1.57
CA ALA A 46 8.40 5.84 -0.49
C ALA A 46 8.16 6.75 0.74
N ALA A 47 9.07 7.67 1.06
CA ALA A 47 8.91 8.67 2.11
C ALA A 47 7.81 9.68 1.78
N GLU A 48 7.75 10.18 0.54
CA GLU A 48 6.67 11.07 0.06
C GLU A 48 5.31 10.40 0.13
N ILE A 49 5.20 9.12 -0.24
CA ILE A 49 3.95 8.35 -0.13
C ILE A 49 3.57 8.14 1.35
N ARG A 50 4.54 7.81 2.21
CA ARG A 50 4.30 7.65 3.65
C ARG A 50 3.79 8.96 4.26
N ASP A 51 4.42 10.09 3.92
CA ASP A 51 4.00 11.43 4.37
C ASP A 51 2.59 11.78 3.88
N ALA A 52 2.32 11.62 2.58
CA ALA A 52 0.99 11.88 1.99
C ALA A 52 -0.12 10.99 2.59
N LEU A 53 0.22 9.81 3.10
CA LEU A 53 -0.71 8.88 3.77
C LEU A 53 -0.84 9.12 5.29
N GLY A 54 -0.04 10.04 5.85
CA GLY A 54 0.00 10.36 7.28
C GLY A 54 0.75 9.32 8.13
N TYR A 55 1.65 8.56 7.51
CA TYR A 55 2.59 7.67 8.20
C TYR A 55 3.93 8.39 8.36
N THR A 56 3.98 9.41 9.21
CA THR A 56 5.26 9.96 9.67
C THR A 56 6.04 8.89 10.44
N ALA A 57 7.36 8.88 10.30
CA ALA A 57 8.30 7.85 10.78
C ALA A 57 8.40 7.70 12.33
N GLU A 58 7.35 8.04 13.08
CA GLU A 58 7.34 7.98 14.55
C GLU A 58 7.02 6.57 15.10
N ASN A 59 6.65 5.60 14.25
CA ASN A 59 6.29 4.26 14.71
C ASN A 59 7.41 3.20 14.62
N GLU A 60 8.62 3.55 14.21
CA GLU A 60 9.79 2.64 14.28
C GLU A 60 10.60 2.78 15.59
N GLN A 61 10.30 3.76 16.44
CA GLN A 61 11.01 3.98 17.72
C GLN A 61 10.30 3.43 18.97
N LYS A 62 9.17 2.72 18.84
CA LYS A 62 8.56 1.97 19.96
C LYS A 62 8.80 0.47 19.84
N LYS A 63 10.07 0.07 19.91
CA LYS A 63 10.48 -1.20 20.52
C LYS A 63 11.65 -0.88 21.45
N VAL A 64 11.29 -0.53 22.69
CA VAL A 64 12.15 -0.67 23.88
C VAL A 64 12.28 -2.16 24.17
#